data_AF-A0A2L0B7T3-F1
#
_entry.id   AF-A0A2L0B7T3-F1
#
_cell.length_a   1.000
_cell.length_b   1.000
_cell.length_c   1.000
_cell.angle_alpha   90.00
_cell.angle_beta   90.00
_cell.angle_gamma   90.00
#
_symmetry.space_group_name_H-M   'P 1'
#
loop_
_entity.id
_entity.type
_entity.pdbx_description
1 polymer ?
#
loop_
_entity_poly.entity_id
_entity_poly.type
_entity_poly.pdbx_seq_one_letter_code
_entity_poly.pdbx_strand_id
1 'polypeptide(L)'
;FSGFDCDSNPCQNGGVCRISDSEGYVCDCPVGTTGTNCELDSQNECNSNPCQHPEAVCQDEIGDYVCFCPPKHVGKNCELYDSNAPGGLGKPVKSIQNLNSIYSRDLEKQREQCIKNKCPLKRGNRRCDDECNTYACDFDGNDCSLGINPWANCTAPIKCWEHFMDGVCNEDCNNPQCLFDGRDCERKLQPCNPIYDAYCQKHYANGYCDYGCNNAEC
;
A
#
# COMPACT_ATOMS: atom_id res chain seq x y z
N PHE A 1 43.42 28.55 11.62
CA PHE A 1 42.15 28.63 10.91
C PHE A 1 42.21 27.61 9.79
N SER A 2 41.54 26.46 9.94
CA SER A 2 41.10 25.59 8.84
C SER A 2 40.45 24.33 9.43
N GLY A 3 39.23 24.49 9.95
CA GLY A 3 38.30 23.38 10.19
C GLY A 3 36.92 23.93 9.84
N PHE A 4 36.08 23.31 9.06
CA PHE A 4 36.15 22.03 8.35
C PHE A 4 35.56 22.27 6.94
N ASP A 5 36.25 21.89 5.88
CA ASP A 5 35.86 22.23 4.51
C ASP A 5 34.49 21.67 4.08
N CYS A 6 34.00 20.63 4.76
CA CYS A 6 32.67 20.05 4.54
C CYS A 6 31.54 20.70 5.36
N ASP A 7 31.82 21.56 6.34
CA ASP A 7 30.77 22.19 7.17
C ASP A 7 29.85 23.10 6.37
N SER A 8 30.36 23.65 5.25
CA SER A 8 29.59 24.47 4.32
C SER A 8 28.68 23.65 3.39
N ASN A 9 28.73 22.31 3.47
CA ASN A 9 28.05 21.36 2.57
C ASN A 9 28.21 21.76 1.08
N PRO A 10 29.46 21.80 0.57
CA PRO A 10 29.72 22.28 -0.79
C PRO A 10 29.17 21.35 -1.89
N CYS A 11 29.00 20.06 -1.60
CA CYS A 11 28.50 19.07 -2.54
C CYS A 11 26.98 19.20 -2.76
N GLN A 12 26.56 19.26 -4.02
CA GLN A 12 25.18 19.41 -4.47
C GLN A 12 24.59 18.06 -4.91
N ASN A 13 23.28 18.03 -5.20
CA ASN A 13 22.58 16.90 -5.83
C ASN A 13 22.79 15.54 -5.15
N GLY A 14 22.96 15.54 -3.82
CA GLY A 14 23.16 14.31 -3.03
C GLY A 14 24.61 13.82 -2.96
N GLY A 15 25.57 14.62 -3.43
CA GLY A 15 27.00 14.35 -3.28
C GLY A 15 27.45 14.25 -1.82
N VAL A 16 28.35 13.31 -1.54
CA VAL A 16 28.90 13.10 -0.19
C VAL A 16 30.22 13.85 -0.06
N CYS A 17 30.30 14.79 0.88
CA CYS A 17 31.53 15.53 1.14
C CYS A 17 32.51 14.70 1.97
N ARG A 18 33.76 14.63 1.51
CA ARG A 18 34.89 14.04 2.25
C ARG A 18 36.02 15.05 2.37
N ILE A 19 36.71 15.04 3.51
CA ILE A 19 37.90 15.87 3.70
C ILE A 19 39.04 15.24 2.89
N SER A 20 39.75 16.07 2.13
CA SER A 20 40.90 15.62 1.33
C SER A 20 42.17 15.59 2.17
N ASP A 21 43.04 14.61 1.91
CA ASP A 21 44.36 14.47 2.56
C ASP A 21 45.33 15.63 2.19
N SER A 22 45.03 16.40 1.14
CA SER A 22 45.89 17.44 0.57
C SER A 22 45.48 18.88 0.94
N GLU A 23 44.76 19.08 2.04
CA GLU A 23 43.97 20.28 2.40
C GLU A 23 42.77 20.49 1.45
N GLY A 24 41.58 20.75 2.00
CA GLY A 24 40.33 20.94 1.24
C GLY A 24 39.30 19.82 1.41
N TYR A 25 38.35 19.76 0.47
CA TYR A 25 37.31 18.73 0.39
C TYR A 25 37.27 18.10 -1.00
N VAL A 26 36.63 16.93 -1.08
CA VAL A 26 36.26 16.26 -2.32
C VAL A 26 34.80 15.82 -2.21
N CYS A 27 34.05 15.98 -3.31
CA CYS A 27 32.67 15.51 -3.39
C CYS A 27 32.63 14.17 -4.12
N ASP A 28 32.06 13.17 -3.47
CA ASP A 28 31.69 11.92 -4.13
C ASP A 28 30.33 12.11 -4.79
N CYS A 29 30.36 12.28 -6.11
CA CYS A 29 29.15 12.51 -6.87
C CYS A 29 28.36 11.22 -7.09
N PRO A 30 27.03 11.23 -6.83
CA PRO A 30 26.17 10.11 -7.17
C PRO A 30 26.15 9.90 -8.70
N VAL A 31 25.79 8.69 -9.09
CA VAL A 31 25.60 8.31 -10.50
C VAL A 31 24.66 9.31 -11.16
N GLY A 32 25.02 9.79 -12.35
CA GLY A 32 24.26 10.81 -13.08
C GLY A 32 24.80 12.23 -12.86
N THR A 33 25.62 12.49 -11.83
CA THR A 33 26.17 13.83 -11.57
C THR A 33 27.69 13.89 -11.67
N THR A 34 28.23 15.06 -11.99
CA THR A 34 29.66 15.33 -12.13
C THR A 34 29.99 16.79 -11.79
N GLY A 35 31.27 17.17 -11.88
CA GLY A 35 31.77 18.48 -11.46
C GLY A 35 32.39 18.45 -10.07
N THR A 36 33.01 19.57 -9.67
CA THR A 36 33.73 19.66 -8.39
C THR A 36 32.80 19.52 -7.19
N ASN A 37 31.55 19.99 -7.35
CA ASN A 37 30.50 19.99 -6.36
C ASN A 37 29.29 19.14 -6.79
N CYS A 38 29.44 18.26 -7.79
CA CYS A 38 28.34 17.47 -8.35
C CYS A 38 27.21 18.33 -8.97
N GLU A 39 27.58 19.53 -9.46
CA GLU A 39 26.68 20.53 -10.01
C GLU A 39 26.33 20.32 -11.49
N LEU A 40 27.06 19.45 -12.17
CA LEU A 40 26.88 19.16 -13.59
C LEU A 40 26.13 17.85 -13.77
N ASP A 41 25.25 17.84 -14.75
CA ASP A 41 24.66 16.59 -15.24
C ASP A 41 25.65 15.85 -16.14
N SER A 42 25.75 14.54 -15.96
CA SER A 42 26.66 13.69 -16.72
C SER A 42 25.98 12.95 -17.88
N GLN A 43 24.66 12.86 -17.89
CA GLN A 43 23.89 12.07 -18.85
C GLN A 43 22.43 12.49 -18.88
N ASN A 44 21.86 12.64 -20.07
CA ASN A 44 20.43 12.86 -20.20
C ASN A 44 19.68 11.52 -20.18
N GLU A 45 18.98 11.22 -19.09
CA GLU A 45 18.27 9.95 -18.89
C GLU A 45 17.05 9.81 -19.83
N CYS A 46 16.47 10.92 -20.29
CA CYS A 46 15.32 10.90 -21.20
C CYS A 46 15.62 10.27 -22.56
N ASN A 47 16.87 10.21 -23.00
CA ASN A 47 17.27 9.53 -24.25
C ASN A 47 16.90 8.04 -24.29
N SER A 48 16.73 7.41 -23.13
CA SER A 48 16.31 6.01 -23.02
C SER A 48 14.80 5.80 -23.18
N ASN A 49 14.03 6.89 -23.35
CA ASN A 49 12.55 6.92 -23.31
C ASN A 49 11.98 6.20 -22.07
N PRO A 50 12.33 6.65 -20.85
CA PRO A 50 11.98 5.92 -19.64
C PRO A 50 10.49 6.03 -19.26
N CYS A 51 9.78 7.07 -19.71
CA CYS A 51 8.36 7.28 -19.44
C CYS A 51 7.51 6.31 -20.25
N GLN A 52 6.64 5.56 -19.55
CA GLN A 52 5.67 4.70 -20.17
C GLN A 52 4.51 5.55 -20.71
N HIS A 53 3.93 5.08 -21.81
CA HIS A 53 2.87 5.71 -22.60
C HIS A 53 3.36 6.79 -23.59
N PRO A 54 2.84 6.78 -24.83
CA PRO A 54 3.24 7.73 -25.86
C PRO A 54 2.81 9.17 -25.54
N GLU A 55 1.81 9.36 -24.69
CA GLU A 55 1.36 10.68 -24.25
C GLU A 55 2.19 11.25 -23.09
N ALA A 56 3.09 10.46 -22.49
CA ALA A 56 3.92 10.92 -21.38
C ALA A 56 5.11 11.73 -21.89
N VAL A 57 5.42 12.85 -21.21
CA VAL A 57 6.55 13.73 -21.58
C VAL A 57 7.70 13.51 -20.62
N CYS A 58 8.90 13.21 -21.12
CA CYS A 58 10.11 13.13 -20.31
C CYS A 58 10.80 14.49 -20.24
N GLN A 59 11.16 14.92 -19.03
CA GLN A 59 12.00 16.09 -18.76
C GLN A 59 13.26 15.64 -18.00
N ASP A 60 14.41 16.05 -18.54
CA ASP A 60 15.73 15.76 -17.99
C ASP A 60 16.06 16.68 -16.81
N GLU A 61 16.68 16.15 -15.79
CA GLU A 61 17.12 16.86 -14.58
C GLU A 61 18.56 16.46 -14.24
N ILE A 62 19.25 17.18 -13.35
CA ILE A 62 20.65 16.86 -13.04
C ILE A 62 20.74 15.52 -12.29
N GLY A 63 21.29 14.50 -12.95
CA GLY A 63 21.43 13.13 -12.42
C GLY A 63 20.13 12.37 -12.19
N ASP A 64 19.01 12.83 -12.75
CA ASP A 64 17.74 12.11 -12.77
C ASP A 64 16.81 12.64 -13.88
N TYR A 65 15.61 12.10 -14.02
CA TYR A 65 14.59 12.60 -14.92
C TYR A 65 13.21 12.58 -14.26
N VAL A 66 12.29 13.29 -14.89
CA VAL A 66 10.89 13.35 -14.49
C VAL A 66 9.98 13.08 -15.68
N CYS A 67 9.00 12.19 -15.50
CA CYS A 67 7.94 11.97 -16.47
C CYS A 67 6.72 12.82 -16.15
N PHE A 68 5.99 13.29 -17.15
CA PHE A 68 4.67 13.87 -17.00
C PHE A 68 3.65 12.85 -17.49
N CYS A 69 2.92 12.26 -16.54
CA CYS A 69 2.00 11.17 -16.79
C CYS A 69 0.64 11.66 -17.30
N PRO A 70 0.03 10.92 -18.24
CA PRO A 70 -1.34 11.17 -18.65
C PRO A 70 -2.33 10.88 -17.51
N PRO A 71 -3.58 11.36 -17.61
CA PRO A 71 -4.64 11.01 -16.67
C PRO A 71 -4.75 9.49 -16.51
N LYS A 72 -5.04 9.08 -15.27
CA LYS A 72 -5.11 7.70 -14.81
C LYS A 72 -3.78 6.94 -14.73
N HIS A 73 -2.66 7.60 -15.00
CA HIS A 73 -1.33 7.00 -14.89
C HIS A 73 -0.48 7.74 -13.85
N VAL A 74 0.21 6.97 -13.01
CA VAL A 74 1.08 7.46 -11.93
C VAL A 74 2.34 6.60 -11.84
N GLY A 75 3.32 7.01 -11.03
CA GLY A 75 4.62 6.35 -10.92
C GLY A 75 5.75 7.20 -11.47
N LYS A 76 7.01 6.81 -11.20
CA LYS A 76 8.18 7.57 -11.69
C LYS A 76 8.17 7.63 -13.21
N ASN A 77 7.72 6.53 -13.82
CA ASN A 77 7.71 6.28 -15.24
C ASN A 77 6.28 6.15 -15.77
N CYS A 78 5.25 6.57 -15.03
CA CYS A 78 3.84 6.44 -15.41
C CYS A 78 3.35 4.98 -15.59
N GLU A 79 4.02 4.04 -14.93
CA GLU A 79 3.82 2.61 -15.05
C GLU A 79 2.60 2.05 -14.28
N LEU A 80 2.03 2.83 -13.37
CA LEU A 80 0.91 2.42 -12.53
C LEU A 80 -0.39 3.06 -13.01
N TYR A 81 -1.48 2.28 -12.97
CA TYR A 81 -2.82 2.75 -13.32
C TYR A 81 -3.64 3.07 -12.05
N ASP A 82 -4.20 4.27 -11.97
CA ASP A 82 -5.15 4.71 -10.95
C ASP A 82 -6.30 5.45 -11.63
N SER A 83 -7.50 4.87 -11.64
CA SER A 83 -8.67 5.44 -12.34
C SER A 83 -9.06 6.85 -11.91
N ASN A 84 -8.61 7.30 -10.73
CA ASN A 84 -8.91 8.62 -10.16
C ASN A 84 -7.75 9.62 -10.32
N ALA A 85 -6.59 9.20 -10.83
CA ALA A 85 -5.46 10.09 -10.97
C ALA A 85 -5.70 11.12 -12.09
N PRO A 86 -5.51 12.42 -11.83
CA PRO A 86 -5.64 13.46 -12.85
C PRO A 86 -4.47 13.49 -13.84
N GLY A 87 -3.43 12.69 -13.61
CA GLY A 87 -2.14 12.77 -14.31
C GLY A 87 -1.22 13.83 -13.68
N GLY A 88 -0.12 14.15 -14.36
CA GLY A 88 0.85 15.17 -13.93
C GLY A 88 2.23 14.61 -13.63
N LEU A 89 2.98 15.27 -12.74
CA LEU A 89 4.38 14.92 -12.47
C LEU A 89 4.50 13.50 -11.91
N GLY A 90 5.15 12.62 -12.68
CA GLY A 90 5.56 11.28 -12.32
C GLY A 90 6.55 11.35 -11.18
N LYS A 91 6.07 10.98 -9.99
CA LYS A 91 6.91 10.90 -8.80
C LYS A 91 7.24 9.44 -8.56
N PRO A 92 8.48 9.12 -8.14
CA PRO A 92 8.73 7.83 -7.54
C PRO A 92 7.70 7.63 -6.45
N VAL A 93 6.96 6.53 -6.54
CA VAL A 93 5.96 6.18 -5.53
C VAL A 93 6.70 5.92 -4.24
N LYS A 94 6.95 6.99 -3.48
CA LYS A 94 7.40 6.91 -2.09
C LYS A 94 6.27 6.39 -1.19
N SER A 95 5.08 6.13 -1.75
CA SER A 95 3.90 5.73 -1.01
C SER A 95 2.89 4.90 -1.81
N ILE A 96 3.10 3.59 -1.86
CA ILE A 96 2.04 2.64 -1.45
C ILE A 96 2.09 2.61 0.10
N GLN A 97 1.92 3.77 0.73
CA GLN A 97 2.08 3.95 2.19
C GLN A 97 0.85 4.60 2.84
N ASN A 98 -0.32 4.63 2.19
CA ASN A 98 -1.51 5.20 2.84
C ASN A 98 -2.76 4.31 2.94
N LEU A 99 -2.73 3.08 2.43
CA LEU A 99 -3.61 2.02 2.95
C LEU A 99 -2.82 0.96 3.74
N ASN A 100 -1.60 0.64 3.31
CA ASN A 100 -0.68 -0.27 4.01
C ASN A 100 0.10 0.36 5.19
N SER A 101 -0.33 1.50 5.75
CA SER A 101 0.38 2.15 6.87
C SER A 101 -0.40 2.14 8.17
N ILE A 102 -1.72 2.36 8.14
CA ILE A 102 -2.52 2.30 9.37
C ILE A 102 -2.58 0.86 9.87
N TYR A 103 -2.90 -0.09 9.01
CA TYR A 103 -2.99 -1.50 9.39
C TYR A 103 -1.64 -2.07 9.84
N SER A 104 -0.55 -1.77 9.12
CA SER A 104 0.80 -2.24 9.48
C SER A 104 1.31 -1.64 10.80
N ARG A 105 1.11 -0.33 11.02
CA ARG A 105 1.48 0.33 12.27
C ARG A 105 0.58 -0.09 13.43
N ASP A 106 -0.70 -0.33 13.18
CA ASP A 106 -1.63 -0.85 14.17
C ASP A 106 -1.27 -2.29 14.56
N LEU A 107 -0.97 -3.14 13.57
CA LEU A 107 -0.48 -4.51 13.80
C LEU A 107 0.83 -4.53 14.60
N GLU A 108 1.76 -3.63 14.29
CA GLU A 108 3.04 -3.52 15.01
C GLU A 108 2.83 -3.05 16.46
N LYS A 109 1.95 -2.06 16.69
CA LYS A 109 1.54 -1.65 18.04
C LYS A 109 0.82 -2.77 18.81
N GLN A 110 -0.07 -3.51 18.14
CA GLN A 110 -0.76 -4.64 18.75
C GLN A 110 0.22 -5.75 19.14
N ARG A 111 1.26 -6.01 18.33
CA ARG A 111 2.35 -6.95 18.66
C ARG A 111 3.14 -6.50 19.89
N GLU A 112 3.50 -5.21 19.97
CA GLU A 112 4.16 -4.64 21.16
C GLU A 112 3.28 -4.76 22.42
N GLN A 113 1.99 -4.47 22.28
CA GLN A 113 1.02 -4.57 23.37
C GLN A 113 0.85 -6.03 23.83
N CYS A 114 0.89 -6.99 22.90
CA CYS A 114 0.88 -8.42 23.18
C CYS A 114 2.02 -8.85 24.11
N ILE A 115 3.24 -8.39 23.80
CA ILE A 115 4.44 -8.66 24.60
C ILE A 115 4.33 -7.99 25.97
N LYS A 116 3.86 -6.73 26.00
CA LYS A 116 3.66 -5.97 27.25
C LYS A 116 2.65 -6.63 28.19
N ASN A 117 1.55 -7.15 27.65
CA ASN A 117 0.50 -7.83 28.40
C ASN A 117 0.88 -9.27 28.80
N LYS A 118 2.05 -9.76 28.40
CA LYS A 118 2.54 -11.13 28.64
C LYS A 118 1.59 -12.20 28.09
N CYS A 119 0.91 -11.90 26.98
CA CYS A 119 -0.02 -12.82 26.30
C CYS A 119 0.61 -14.19 25.94
N PRO A 120 1.92 -14.31 25.62
CA PRO A 120 2.52 -15.62 25.39
C PRO A 120 2.48 -16.60 26.59
N LEU A 121 2.32 -16.10 27.82
CA LEU A 121 2.17 -16.93 29.03
C LEU A 121 0.71 -17.27 29.34
N LYS A 122 -0.23 -16.57 28.70
CA LYS A 122 -1.67 -16.69 28.92
C LYS A 122 -2.33 -17.54 27.84
N ARG A 123 -1.83 -17.49 26.60
CA ARG A 123 -2.37 -18.24 25.46
C ARG A 123 -2.54 -19.74 25.70
N GLY A 124 -3.64 -20.32 25.24
CA GLY A 124 -3.93 -21.76 25.26
C GLY A 124 -4.27 -22.33 26.64
N ASN A 125 -4.68 -21.49 27.59
CA ASN A 125 -5.09 -21.84 28.94
C ASN A 125 -6.61 -22.13 29.07
N ARG A 126 -7.37 -22.05 27.96
CA ARG A 126 -8.84 -22.23 27.87
C ARG A 126 -9.67 -21.18 28.61
N ARG A 127 -9.07 -20.03 28.89
CA ARG A 127 -9.71 -18.87 29.49
C ARG A 127 -9.41 -17.69 28.57
N CYS A 128 -10.46 -17.07 28.04
CA CYS A 128 -10.28 -15.89 27.22
C CYS A 128 -9.80 -14.71 28.10
N ASP A 129 -8.57 -14.26 27.87
CA ASP A 129 -8.04 -13.00 28.39
C ASP A 129 -8.29 -11.89 27.36
N ASP A 130 -9.28 -11.02 27.64
CA ASP A 130 -9.76 -9.98 26.71
C ASP A 130 -8.62 -9.05 26.21
N GLU A 131 -7.61 -8.80 27.04
CA GLU A 131 -6.44 -8.00 26.66
C GLU A 131 -5.49 -8.67 25.65
N CYS A 132 -5.66 -9.97 25.42
CA CYS A 132 -4.93 -10.80 24.47
C CYS A 132 -5.82 -11.23 23.28
N ASN A 133 -7.10 -10.82 23.28
CA ASN A 133 -8.05 -11.06 22.21
C ASN A 133 -7.83 -10.12 21.00
N THR A 134 -6.63 -10.15 20.45
CA THR A 134 -6.28 -9.40 19.24
C THR A 134 -5.67 -10.35 18.22
N TYR A 135 -5.77 -9.99 16.94
CA TYR A 135 -5.18 -10.78 15.85
C TYR A 135 -3.66 -10.94 16.05
N ALA A 136 -2.96 -9.88 16.49
CA ALA A 136 -1.52 -9.93 16.77
C ALA A 136 -1.11 -10.90 17.89
N CYS A 137 -2.05 -11.32 18.74
CA CYS A 137 -1.86 -12.28 19.82
C CYS A 137 -2.48 -13.65 19.52
N ASP A 138 -2.82 -13.93 18.26
CA ASP A 138 -3.51 -15.15 17.84
C ASP A 138 -4.81 -15.40 18.63
N PHE A 139 -5.54 -14.32 18.98
CA PHE A 139 -6.77 -14.38 19.76
C PHE A 139 -6.61 -15.16 21.07
N ASP A 140 -5.53 -14.86 21.81
CA ASP A 140 -5.14 -15.55 23.04
C ASP A 140 -4.87 -17.05 22.84
N GLY A 141 -4.18 -17.41 21.73
CA GLY A 141 -3.97 -18.81 21.36
C GLY A 141 -5.25 -19.55 21.02
N ASN A 142 -6.24 -18.83 20.50
CA ASN A 142 -7.60 -19.25 20.21
C ASN A 142 -8.51 -19.48 21.41
N ASP A 143 -8.11 -19.12 22.63
CA ASP A 143 -8.98 -19.21 23.80
C ASP A 143 -10.18 -18.25 23.70
N CYS A 144 -10.03 -17.12 23.00
CA CYS A 144 -11.08 -16.14 22.77
C CYS A 144 -11.86 -16.34 21.45
N SER A 145 -11.33 -17.10 20.50
CA SER A 145 -12.00 -17.42 19.22
C SER A 145 -12.75 -18.76 19.25
N LEU A 146 -13.05 -19.28 20.45
CA LEU A 146 -13.64 -20.61 20.67
C LEU A 146 -12.81 -21.75 20.03
N GLY A 147 -11.51 -21.54 19.80
CA GLY A 147 -10.64 -22.50 19.10
C GLY A 147 -10.81 -22.51 17.57
N ILE A 148 -11.56 -21.58 16.98
CA ILE A 148 -11.91 -21.60 15.56
C ILE A 148 -11.03 -20.59 14.83
N ASN A 149 -10.06 -21.09 14.07
CA ASN A 149 -9.41 -20.30 13.02
C ASN A 149 -10.32 -20.36 11.76
N PRO A 150 -10.94 -19.25 11.33
CA PRO A 150 -11.85 -19.24 10.18
C PRO A 150 -11.18 -19.67 8.86
N TRP A 151 -9.86 -19.54 8.76
CA TRP A 151 -9.05 -19.94 7.61
C TRP A 151 -8.33 -21.28 7.82
N ALA A 152 -8.64 -22.04 8.88
CA ALA A 152 -8.00 -23.35 9.14
C ALA A 152 -8.13 -24.33 7.96
N ASN A 153 -9.23 -24.23 7.23
CA ASN A 153 -9.52 -25.08 6.07
C ASN A 153 -9.17 -24.41 4.73
N CYS A 154 -8.67 -23.17 4.74
CA CYS A 154 -8.29 -22.45 3.54
C CYS A 154 -6.97 -23.02 2.99
N THR A 155 -7.01 -23.59 1.79
CA THR A 155 -5.85 -24.23 1.14
C THR A 155 -5.27 -23.40 0.00
N ALA A 156 -5.60 -22.11 -0.06
CA ALA A 156 -5.11 -21.23 -1.11
C ALA A 156 -3.57 -21.13 -1.09
N PRO A 157 -2.92 -20.95 -2.25
CA PRO A 157 -1.47 -20.79 -2.35
C PRO A 157 -0.97 -19.47 -1.75
N ILE A 158 -1.86 -18.50 -1.58
CA ILE A 158 -1.61 -17.21 -0.93
C ILE A 158 -2.28 -17.15 0.44
N LYS A 159 -1.81 -16.25 1.30
CA LYS A 159 -2.36 -16.04 2.63
C LYS A 159 -3.66 -15.24 2.56
N CYS A 160 -4.79 -15.91 2.38
CA CYS A 160 -6.08 -15.23 2.15
C CYS A 160 -6.53 -14.29 3.28
N TRP A 161 -6.08 -14.49 4.51
CA TRP A 161 -6.38 -13.55 5.60
C TRP A 161 -5.66 -12.19 5.45
N GLU A 162 -4.62 -12.08 4.62
CA GLU A 162 -3.94 -10.80 4.30
C GLU A 162 -4.64 -10.04 3.17
N HIS A 163 -5.52 -10.70 2.42
CA HIS A 163 -6.23 -10.18 1.24
C HIS A 163 -7.76 -10.08 1.45
N PHE A 164 -8.26 -10.63 2.54
CA PHE A 164 -9.69 -10.64 2.86
C PHE A 164 -10.27 -9.22 3.01
N MET A 165 -11.25 -8.87 2.16
CA MET A 165 -11.90 -7.54 2.14
C MET A 165 -10.95 -6.38 1.84
N ASP A 166 -9.90 -6.61 1.05
CA ASP A 166 -8.95 -5.57 0.62
C ASP A 166 -9.44 -4.80 -0.63
N GLY A 167 -10.54 -5.25 -1.25
CA GLY A 167 -11.17 -4.64 -2.42
C GLY A 167 -10.58 -5.07 -3.76
N VAL A 168 -9.59 -5.96 -3.76
CA VAL A 168 -9.01 -6.61 -4.93
C VAL A 168 -9.55 -8.03 -4.99
N CYS A 169 -10.08 -8.44 -6.15
CA CYS A 169 -10.52 -9.82 -6.29
C CYS A 169 -9.32 -10.77 -6.42
N ASN A 170 -9.08 -11.56 -5.38
CA ASN A 170 -8.14 -12.67 -5.36
C ASN A 170 -8.89 -14.00 -5.59
N GLU A 171 -8.91 -14.45 -6.85
CA GLU A 171 -9.60 -15.69 -7.25
C GLU A 171 -9.11 -16.94 -6.47
N ASP A 172 -7.85 -16.98 -6.05
CA ASP A 172 -7.29 -18.05 -5.21
C ASP A 172 -7.98 -18.13 -3.83
N CYS A 173 -8.49 -17.01 -3.33
CA CYS A 173 -9.18 -16.86 -2.04
C CYS A 173 -10.71 -16.85 -2.19
N ASN A 174 -11.22 -16.77 -3.42
CA ASN A 174 -12.64 -16.72 -3.75
C ASN A 174 -13.31 -18.11 -3.69
N ASN A 175 -13.24 -18.76 -2.53
CA ASN A 175 -13.85 -20.05 -2.29
C ASN A 175 -14.43 -20.13 -0.87
N PRO A 176 -15.37 -21.05 -0.60
CA PRO A 176 -16.02 -21.16 0.71
C PRO A 176 -15.04 -21.38 1.87
N GLN A 177 -13.95 -22.12 1.65
CA GLN A 177 -12.96 -22.43 2.67
C GLN A 177 -12.09 -21.22 3.07
N CYS A 178 -11.94 -20.26 2.16
CA CYS A 178 -11.21 -19.01 2.34
C CYS A 178 -12.15 -17.80 2.48
N LEU A 179 -13.44 -18.06 2.77
CA LEU A 179 -14.48 -17.05 3.02
C LEU A 179 -14.76 -16.11 1.84
N PHE A 180 -14.70 -16.65 0.62
CA PHE A 180 -15.01 -15.94 -0.63
C PHE A 180 -14.24 -14.63 -0.80
N ASP A 181 -13.00 -14.59 -0.32
CA ASP A 181 -12.16 -13.40 -0.39
C ASP A 181 -12.84 -12.14 0.17
N GLY A 182 -13.64 -12.30 1.23
CA GLY A 182 -14.37 -11.16 1.80
C GLY A 182 -15.44 -10.57 0.90
N ARG A 183 -15.78 -11.27 -0.20
CA ARG A 183 -16.68 -10.83 -1.28
C ARG A 183 -16.09 -9.74 -2.17
N ASP A 184 -14.77 -9.59 -2.21
CA ASP A 184 -14.09 -8.68 -3.14
C ASP A 184 -14.26 -9.09 -4.62
N CYS A 185 -14.47 -10.38 -4.86
CA CYS A 185 -14.79 -10.94 -6.16
C CYS A 185 -16.27 -10.86 -6.54
N GLU A 186 -17.16 -10.49 -5.62
CA GLU A 186 -18.55 -10.24 -5.99
C GLU A 186 -18.61 -9.01 -6.87
N ARG A 187 -19.28 -9.13 -8.03
CA ARG A 187 -19.60 -7.96 -8.84
C ARG A 187 -20.39 -7.01 -7.95
N LYS A 188 -19.86 -5.80 -7.73
CA LYS A 188 -20.61 -4.71 -7.08
C LYS A 188 -21.87 -4.48 -7.88
N LEU A 189 -22.97 -5.08 -7.41
CA LEU A 189 -24.29 -4.75 -7.92
C LEU A 189 -24.49 -3.26 -7.67
N GLN A 190 -25.07 -2.57 -8.64
CA GLN A 190 -25.47 -1.18 -8.42
C GLN A 190 -26.42 -1.16 -7.22
N PRO A 191 -26.44 -0.12 -6.38
CA PRO A 191 -27.43 -0.02 -5.32
C PRO A 191 -28.84 -0.09 -5.91
N CYS A 192 -29.78 -0.69 -5.17
CA CYS A 192 -31.19 -0.69 -5.52
C CYS A 192 -31.62 0.74 -5.92
N ASN A 193 -32.40 0.85 -6.99
CA ASN A 193 -32.71 2.17 -7.56
C ASN A 193 -33.35 3.08 -6.51
N PRO A 194 -32.84 4.29 -6.30
CA PRO A 194 -33.31 5.20 -5.25
C PRO A 194 -34.81 5.51 -5.30
N ILE A 195 -35.43 5.41 -6.48
CA ILE A 195 -36.86 5.69 -6.68
C ILE A 195 -37.74 4.60 -6.02
N TYR A 196 -37.31 3.34 -6.08
CA TYR A 196 -38.06 2.20 -5.55
C TYR A 196 -37.41 1.52 -4.35
N ASP A 197 -36.23 1.93 -3.91
CA ASP A 197 -35.54 1.42 -2.71
C ASP A 197 -36.44 1.48 -1.46
N ALA A 198 -37.08 2.63 -1.21
CA ALA A 198 -38.00 2.79 -0.08
C ALA A 198 -39.26 1.90 -0.18
N TYR A 199 -39.70 1.60 -1.41
CA TYR A 199 -40.82 0.68 -1.65
C TYR A 199 -40.38 -0.77 -1.37
N CYS A 200 -39.23 -1.19 -1.91
CA CYS A 200 -38.69 -2.52 -1.73
C CYS A 200 -38.36 -2.82 -0.26
N GLN A 201 -37.79 -1.88 0.47
CA GLN A 201 -37.53 -2.04 1.91
C GLN A 201 -38.81 -2.28 2.73
N LYS A 202 -39.90 -1.57 2.41
CA LYS A 202 -41.18 -1.72 3.10
C LYS A 202 -41.88 -3.04 2.76
N HIS A 203 -41.60 -3.60 1.59
CA HIS A 203 -42.21 -4.82 1.08
C HIS A 203 -41.29 -6.06 1.19
N TYR A 204 -40.08 -5.89 1.74
CA TYR A 204 -39.13 -6.97 1.91
C TYR A 204 -39.65 -8.05 2.87
N ALA A 205 -39.61 -9.31 2.42
CA ALA A 205 -39.99 -10.50 3.19
C ALA A 205 -41.39 -10.43 3.85
N ASN A 206 -42.33 -9.69 3.24
CA ASN A 206 -43.70 -9.52 3.78
C ASN A 206 -44.67 -10.67 3.41
N GLY A 207 -44.20 -11.68 2.68
CA GLY A 207 -45.00 -12.83 2.22
C GLY A 207 -45.74 -12.63 0.89
N TYR A 208 -45.56 -11.49 0.22
CA TYR A 208 -46.10 -11.18 -1.10
C TYR A 208 -44.96 -10.99 -2.13
N CYS A 209 -45.23 -11.33 -3.39
CA CYS A 209 -44.22 -11.23 -4.45
C CYS A 209 -44.31 -9.87 -5.14
N ASP A 210 -43.29 -9.04 -4.96
CA ASP A 210 -43.16 -7.73 -5.59
C ASP A 210 -42.09 -7.78 -6.71
N TYR A 211 -42.54 -7.94 -7.97
CA TYR A 211 -41.65 -8.16 -9.12
C TYR A 211 -40.64 -7.03 -9.38
N GLY A 212 -40.99 -5.80 -9.02
CA GLY A 212 -40.08 -4.64 -9.14
C GLY A 212 -38.91 -4.65 -8.15
N CYS A 213 -38.96 -5.53 -7.14
CA CYS A 213 -37.95 -5.69 -6.10
C CYS A 213 -37.27 -7.06 -6.16
N ASN A 214 -37.50 -7.86 -7.20
CA ASN A 214 -36.98 -9.22 -7.31
C ASN A 214 -35.78 -9.25 -8.27
N ASN A 215 -34.63 -8.68 -7.88
CA ASN A 215 -33.54 -8.48 -8.83
C ASN A 215 -32.10 -8.41 -8.30
N ALA A 216 -31.64 -9.10 -7.27
CA ALA A 216 -30.23 -9.09 -6.84
C ALA A 216 -29.69 -7.76 -6.29
N GLU A 217 -29.85 -6.60 -6.97
CA GLU A 217 -29.61 -5.29 -6.34
C GLU A 217 -30.68 -4.91 -5.31
N CYS A 218 -31.91 -5.41 -5.53
CA CYS A 218 -33.07 -5.41 -4.64
C CYS A 218 -33.55 -6.87 -4.47
#